data_AF-A0A535UDH2-F1
#
_entry.id   AF-A0A535UDH2-F1
#
_cell.length_a   1.000
_cell.length_b   1.000
_cell.length_c   1.000
_cell.angle_alpha   90.00
_cell.angle_beta   90.00
_cell.angle_gamma   90.00
#
_symmetry.space_group_name_H-M   'P 1'
#
loop_
_entity.id
_entity.type
_entity.pdbx_description
1 polymer ?
#
loop_
_entity_poly.entity_id
_entity_poly.type
_entity_poly.pdbx_seq_one_letter_code
_entity_poly.pdbx_strand_id
1 'polypeptide(L)'
;MGTMWPPTPSRAHRWDGMHGISSQALAIDCFVFALAVFVGFELITKVPAILHTPLMSATNAIHGIVLVGAITVAAFVHDTISNTIAVLAVFLGTLNVVGGFVVTDRGMTGNPPAWVIFTYIVTAMLFVIAIKRLRTVGGARTGNRLAMVGMAVALIVILQQAGFDNWYLIFPPMALGAVIGAVAARRVRMTAMPQMVAVFNGMGAGAAALIAADDFRRLDSLGGVPRIDAVTILLSCMIGAIGFAGSMVAFGKLQELISGRPLVYPLQKPINAAILATIIVLGVIIVAKGGGIELFIAFAALSFILGPLFVLPIGGADMPVVISLLNSFTGVAAAITGFVLDNQVLVVSGALVGASGTVLTQLMSKAMNRPLTNILFGAFGGGPAAA
;
A
#
# COMPACT_ATOMS: atom_id res chain seq x y z
N MET A 1 20.89 49.04 7.96
CA MET A 1 21.19 47.60 8.01
C MET A 1 19.97 46.85 7.50
N GLY A 2 19.90 46.60 6.19
CA GLY A 2 18.84 45.78 5.60
C GLY A 2 19.19 44.31 5.76
N THR A 3 18.25 43.52 6.28
CA THR A 3 18.43 42.09 6.53
C THR A 3 18.66 41.34 5.22
N MET A 4 19.89 40.84 5.06
CA MET A 4 20.39 40.01 3.96
C MET A 4 19.94 38.56 4.17
N TRP A 5 18.63 38.32 4.21
CA TRP A 5 18.08 36.96 4.15
C TRP A 5 16.99 36.93 3.10
N PRO A 6 17.09 36.09 2.05
CA PRO A 6 15.99 35.94 1.10
C PRO A 6 14.75 35.47 1.87
N PRO A 7 13.55 35.98 1.57
CA PRO A 7 12.33 35.49 2.21
C PRO A 7 12.27 33.97 2.04
N THR A 8 12.07 33.24 3.14
CA THR A 8 11.82 31.81 3.06
C THR A 8 10.61 31.59 2.14
N PRO A 9 10.73 30.77 1.09
CA PRO A 9 9.61 30.50 0.20
C PRO A 9 8.42 29.99 1.02
N SER A 10 7.21 30.40 0.62
CA SER A 10 5.97 29.93 1.26
C SER A 10 5.93 28.40 1.22
N ARG A 11 5.30 27.77 2.23
CA ARG A 11 5.22 26.30 2.31
C ARG A 11 4.61 25.66 1.06
N ALA A 12 3.65 26.34 0.41
CA ALA A 12 3.07 25.94 -0.88
C ALA A 12 4.14 25.85 -2.00
N HIS A 13 5.06 26.82 -2.07
CA HIS A 13 6.18 26.76 -3.02
C HIS A 13 7.18 25.62 -2.75
N ARG A 14 7.29 25.13 -1.51
CA ARG A 14 8.15 23.97 -1.20
C ARG A 14 7.54 22.66 -1.70
N TRP A 15 6.22 22.52 -1.63
CA TRP A 15 5.48 21.36 -2.15
C TRP A 15 5.49 21.32 -3.68
N ASP A 16 5.27 22.46 -4.34
CA ASP A 16 5.36 22.55 -5.79
C ASP A 16 6.76 22.21 -6.31
N GLY A 17 7.80 22.43 -5.51
CA GLY A 17 9.18 22.05 -5.79
C GLY A 17 9.56 20.60 -5.47
N MET A 18 8.67 19.79 -4.87
CA MET A 18 8.92 18.36 -4.62
C MET A 18 8.70 17.48 -5.86
N HIS A 19 8.06 18.02 -6.90
CA HIS A 19 7.76 17.31 -8.13
C HIS A 19 8.64 17.76 -9.29
N GLY A 20 8.79 16.89 -10.29
CA GLY A 20 9.87 16.99 -11.27
C GLY A 20 11.04 16.11 -10.87
N ILE A 21 10.74 14.82 -10.66
CA ILE A 21 11.73 13.79 -10.30
C ILE A 21 12.86 13.85 -11.33
N SER A 22 14.05 14.28 -10.87
CA SER A 22 15.22 14.31 -11.73
C SER A 22 15.61 12.88 -12.11
N SER A 23 16.24 12.70 -13.28
CA SER A 23 16.76 11.39 -13.68
C SER A 23 17.76 10.81 -12.66
N GLN A 24 18.46 11.67 -11.93
CA GLN A 24 19.36 11.27 -10.85
C GLN A 24 18.59 10.79 -9.61
N ALA A 25 17.55 11.50 -9.18
CA ALA A 25 16.69 11.08 -8.07
C ALA A 25 16.03 9.73 -8.37
N LEU A 26 15.46 9.58 -9.58
CA LEU A 26 14.87 8.32 -10.04
C LEU A 26 15.89 7.16 -10.04
N ALA A 27 17.14 7.42 -10.42
CA ALA A 27 18.19 6.40 -10.40
C ALA A 27 18.55 5.95 -8.97
N ILE A 28 18.64 6.90 -8.03
CA ILE A 28 18.87 6.62 -6.61
C ILE A 28 17.70 5.79 -6.06
N ASP A 29 16.48 6.18 -6.35
CA ASP A 29 15.26 5.51 -5.92
C ASP A 29 15.15 4.08 -6.48
N CYS A 30 15.44 3.89 -7.76
CA CYS A 30 15.52 2.57 -8.38
C CYS A 30 16.59 1.69 -7.70
N PHE A 31 17.76 2.26 -7.38
CA PHE A 31 18.83 1.54 -6.71
C PHE A 31 18.44 1.12 -5.29
N VAL A 32 17.88 2.04 -4.51
CA VAL A 32 17.38 1.78 -3.15
C VAL A 32 16.26 0.75 -3.17
N PHE A 33 15.32 0.86 -4.12
CA PHE A 33 14.26 -0.11 -4.34
C PHE A 33 14.82 -1.51 -4.63
N ALA A 34 15.78 -1.63 -5.54
CA ALA A 34 16.40 -2.91 -5.89
C ALA A 34 17.09 -3.55 -4.66
N LEU A 35 17.86 -2.77 -3.90
CA LEU A 35 18.49 -3.26 -2.67
C LEU A 35 17.46 -3.71 -1.63
N ALA A 36 16.39 -2.94 -1.43
CA ALA A 36 15.32 -3.29 -0.50
C ALA A 36 14.57 -4.57 -0.93
N VAL A 37 14.37 -4.79 -2.24
CA VAL A 37 13.82 -6.03 -2.79
C VAL A 37 14.72 -7.23 -2.46
N PHE A 38 16.04 -7.11 -2.67
CA PHE A 38 16.99 -8.17 -2.32
C PHE A 38 16.97 -8.50 -0.83
N VAL A 39 16.95 -7.47 0.03
CA VAL A 39 16.84 -7.64 1.48
C VAL A 39 15.52 -8.33 1.84
N GLY A 40 14.39 -7.91 1.27
CA GLY A 40 13.08 -8.54 1.49
C GLY A 40 13.08 -10.02 1.10
N PHE A 41 13.65 -10.36 -0.07
CA PHE A 41 13.77 -11.75 -0.53
C PHE A 41 14.58 -12.61 0.46
N GLU A 42 15.76 -12.15 0.85
CA GLU A 42 16.67 -12.88 1.75
C GLU A 42 16.07 -13.07 3.15
N LEU A 43 15.25 -12.11 3.61
CA LEU A 43 14.61 -12.19 4.91
C LEU A 43 13.48 -13.23 4.96
N ILE A 44 12.67 -13.35 3.90
CA ILE A 44 11.40 -14.10 3.95
C ILE A 44 11.55 -15.56 3.53
N THR A 45 12.49 -15.86 2.62
CA THR A 45 12.76 -17.24 2.15
C THR A 45 13.07 -18.23 3.27
N LYS A 46 13.46 -17.74 4.45
CA LYS A 46 13.87 -18.53 5.62
C LYS A 46 12.78 -18.66 6.70
N VAL A 47 11.54 -18.24 6.42
CA VAL A 47 10.44 -18.26 7.39
C VAL A 47 9.72 -19.62 7.37
N PRO A 48 9.47 -20.25 8.53
CA PRO A 48 8.69 -21.49 8.61
C PRO A 48 7.19 -21.23 8.35
N ALA A 49 6.50 -22.21 7.76
CA ALA A 49 5.11 -22.06 7.30
C ALA A 49 4.11 -21.64 8.39
N ILE A 50 4.34 -22.04 9.65
CA ILE A 50 3.48 -21.67 10.79
C ILE A 50 3.46 -20.16 11.07
N LEU A 51 4.44 -19.41 10.56
CA LEU A 51 4.57 -17.96 10.73
C LEU A 51 4.10 -17.16 9.51
N HIS A 52 3.64 -17.79 8.44
CA HIS A 52 3.19 -17.07 7.23
C HIS A 52 2.04 -16.10 7.51
N THR A 53 1.03 -16.50 8.28
CA THR A 53 -0.12 -15.63 8.60
C THR A 53 0.26 -14.46 9.52
N PRO A 54 0.99 -14.65 10.64
CA PRO A 54 1.54 -13.55 11.42
C PRO A 54 2.46 -12.62 10.62
N LEU A 55 3.28 -13.17 9.72
CA LEU A 55 4.17 -12.40 8.86
C LEU A 55 3.39 -11.57 7.83
N MET A 56 2.32 -12.11 7.25
CA MET A 56 1.41 -11.37 6.37
C MET A 56 0.76 -10.20 7.10
N SER A 57 0.28 -10.41 8.33
CA SER A 57 -0.28 -9.34 9.16
C SER A 57 0.76 -8.26 9.49
N ALA A 58 1.97 -8.65 9.84
CA ALA A 58 3.04 -7.72 10.21
C ALA A 58 3.55 -6.91 9.00
N THR A 59 3.70 -7.54 7.84
CA THR A 59 4.09 -6.85 6.60
C THR A 59 2.98 -5.90 6.14
N ASN A 60 1.71 -6.28 6.29
CA ASN A 60 0.58 -5.39 6.09
C ASN A 60 0.60 -4.17 7.05
N ALA A 61 1.00 -4.36 8.32
CA ALA A 61 1.14 -3.25 9.28
C ALA A 61 2.28 -2.29 8.91
N ILE A 62 3.41 -2.81 8.43
CA ILE A 62 4.56 -2.02 7.93
C ILE A 62 4.15 -1.24 6.67
N HIS A 63 3.37 -1.85 5.79
CA HIS A 63 2.81 -1.18 4.62
C HIS A 63 1.93 0.05 4.97
N GLY A 64 1.41 0.11 6.20
CA GLY A 64 0.76 1.29 6.74
C GLY A 64 1.60 2.57 6.72
N ILE A 65 2.89 2.47 6.38
CA ILE A 65 3.76 3.60 6.06
C ILE A 65 3.18 4.51 4.98
N VAL A 66 2.23 4.03 4.15
CA VAL A 66 1.44 4.87 3.23
C VAL A 66 0.76 6.05 3.94
N LEU A 67 0.48 5.94 5.25
CA LEU A 67 0.01 7.04 6.10
C LEU A 67 0.99 8.22 6.13
N VAL A 68 2.30 7.97 6.04
CA VAL A 68 3.30 9.04 5.90
C VAL A 68 3.00 9.86 4.67
N GLY A 69 2.77 9.21 3.52
CA GLY A 69 2.43 9.90 2.28
C GLY A 69 1.09 10.63 2.36
N ALA A 70 0.09 10.06 3.02
CA ALA A 70 -1.20 10.73 3.24
C ALA A 70 -1.07 11.99 4.11
N ILE A 71 -0.23 11.95 5.16
CA ILE A 71 0.06 13.11 6.01
C ILE A 71 0.82 14.18 5.21
N THR A 72 1.76 13.75 4.39
CA THR A 72 2.52 14.62 3.49
C THR A 72 1.59 15.38 2.56
N VAL A 73 0.66 14.70 1.87
CA VAL A 73 -0.37 15.36 1.04
C VAL A 73 -1.24 16.30 1.88
N ALA A 74 -1.80 15.82 3.00
CA ALA A 74 -2.69 16.60 3.87
C ALA A 74 -2.06 17.91 4.39
N ALA A 75 -0.73 17.95 4.51
CA ALA A 75 0.00 19.12 4.99
C ALA A 75 -0.01 20.30 4.02
N PHE A 76 -0.21 20.06 2.71
CA PHE A 76 -0.02 21.08 1.66
C PHE A 76 -1.25 21.32 0.78
N VAL A 77 -2.36 20.60 1.03
CA VAL A 77 -3.63 20.82 0.31
C VAL A 77 -4.36 22.07 0.81
N HIS A 78 -5.04 22.74 -0.12
CA HIS A 78 -5.79 23.97 0.15
C HIS A 78 -7.20 23.98 -0.46
N ASP A 79 -7.48 23.20 -1.50
CA ASP A 79 -8.80 23.13 -2.14
C ASP A 79 -9.69 22.01 -1.57
N THR A 80 -11.02 22.18 -1.68
CA THR A 80 -12.02 21.30 -1.05
C THR A 80 -11.92 19.84 -1.49
N ILE A 81 -11.62 19.59 -2.76
CA ILE A 81 -11.54 18.23 -3.30
C ILE A 81 -10.29 17.54 -2.73
N SER A 82 -9.14 18.19 -2.80
CA SER A 82 -7.89 17.66 -2.25
C SER A 82 -7.93 17.50 -0.73
N ASN A 83 -8.61 18.40 -0.02
CA ASN A 83 -8.88 18.24 1.42
C ASN A 83 -9.68 16.96 1.72
N THR A 84 -10.68 16.64 0.90
CA THR A 84 -11.50 15.43 1.07
C THR A 84 -10.67 14.18 0.78
N ILE A 85 -9.89 14.19 -0.30
CA ILE A 85 -9.00 13.09 -0.68
C ILE A 85 -7.96 12.86 0.42
N ALA A 86 -7.34 13.91 0.94
CA ALA A 86 -6.37 13.85 2.03
C ALA A 86 -6.97 13.27 3.31
N VAL A 87 -8.16 13.72 3.73
CA VAL A 87 -8.85 13.18 4.93
C VAL A 87 -9.15 11.69 4.76
N LEU A 88 -9.64 11.28 3.59
CA LEU A 88 -9.89 9.88 3.30
C LEU A 88 -8.60 9.06 3.27
N ALA A 89 -7.54 9.56 2.63
CA ALA A 89 -6.24 8.88 2.58
C ALA A 89 -5.62 8.71 3.97
N VAL A 90 -5.67 9.74 4.83
CA VAL A 90 -5.19 9.67 6.22
C VAL A 90 -6.03 8.67 7.02
N PHE A 91 -7.35 8.70 6.88
CA PHE A 91 -8.25 7.77 7.55
C PHE A 91 -7.96 6.32 7.16
N LEU A 92 -7.88 6.04 5.85
CA LEU A 92 -7.59 4.70 5.31
C LEU A 92 -6.19 4.21 5.67
N GLY A 93 -5.17 5.07 5.57
CA GLY A 93 -3.79 4.76 5.98
C GLY A 93 -3.72 4.41 7.46
N THR A 94 -4.46 5.12 8.30
CA THR A 94 -4.53 4.85 9.74
C THR A 94 -5.23 3.53 10.05
N LEU A 95 -6.33 3.21 9.36
CA LEU A 95 -6.99 1.90 9.50
C LEU A 95 -6.03 0.75 9.18
N ASN A 96 -5.20 0.90 8.14
CA ASN A 96 -4.18 -0.08 7.78
C ASN A 96 -3.11 -0.22 8.87
N VAL A 97 -2.50 0.88 9.31
CA VAL A 97 -1.46 0.90 10.37
C VAL A 97 -1.98 0.26 11.65
N VAL A 98 -3.05 0.82 12.21
CA VAL A 98 -3.51 0.43 13.54
C VAL A 98 -4.17 -0.93 13.50
N GLY A 99 -4.95 -1.21 12.45
CA GLY A 99 -5.49 -2.54 12.21
C GLY A 99 -4.40 -3.60 12.11
N GLY A 100 -3.39 -3.38 11.26
CA GLY A 100 -2.28 -4.31 11.06
C GLY A 100 -1.45 -4.57 12.33
N PHE A 101 -1.09 -3.53 13.07
CA PHE A 101 -0.30 -3.69 14.30
C PHE A 101 -1.12 -4.35 15.42
N VAL A 102 -2.41 -4.01 15.58
CA VAL A 102 -3.26 -4.62 16.60
C VAL A 102 -3.61 -6.07 16.27
N VAL A 103 -3.84 -6.42 14.99
CA VAL A 103 -4.00 -7.83 14.55
C VAL A 103 -2.73 -8.62 14.85
N THR A 104 -1.56 -8.04 14.61
CA THR A 104 -0.28 -8.69 14.91
C THR A 104 -0.01 -8.81 16.43
N ASP A 105 -0.39 -7.79 17.21
CA ASP A 105 -0.16 -7.72 18.66
C ASP A 105 -1.18 -8.50 19.50
N ARG A 106 -2.38 -8.79 18.95
CA ARG A 106 -3.33 -9.77 19.53
C ARG A 106 -2.78 -11.19 19.61
N GLY A 107 -1.60 -11.41 19.03
CA GLY A 107 -0.77 -12.57 19.22
C GLY A 107 0.28 -12.51 20.35
N MET A 108 0.46 -11.44 21.16
CA MET A 108 1.23 -11.33 22.45
C MET A 108 1.71 -9.87 22.78
N THR A 109 1.71 -9.41 24.06
CA THR A 109 1.79 -7.98 24.53
C THR A 109 3.12 -7.46 25.18
N GLY A 110 3.42 -6.12 25.15
CA GLY A 110 4.32 -5.31 26.05
C GLY A 110 5.10 -4.07 25.44
N ASN A 111 5.46 -3.02 26.22
CA ASN A 111 5.68 -1.57 25.82
C ASN A 111 7.16 -0.98 25.94
N PRO A 112 7.50 0.36 25.82
CA PRO A 112 8.36 1.07 24.81
C PRO A 112 9.64 1.80 25.40
N PRO A 113 10.21 2.96 24.92
CA PRO A 113 10.73 3.52 23.62
C PRO A 113 12.23 4.04 23.68
N ALA A 114 12.79 4.73 22.63
CA ALA A 114 13.55 6.03 22.72
C ALA A 114 14.28 6.56 21.41
N TRP A 115 14.18 7.90 21.20
CA TRP A 115 14.99 8.96 20.49
C TRP A 115 15.34 8.96 18.96
N VAL A 116 15.24 10.16 18.32
CA VAL A 116 14.54 10.39 17.01
C VAL A 116 15.24 11.28 15.94
N ILE A 117 16.56 11.40 15.78
CA ILE A 117 17.12 12.30 14.70
C ILE A 117 18.01 11.59 13.65
N PHE A 118 18.17 10.26 13.71
CA PHE A 118 18.80 9.41 12.66
C PHE A 118 17.76 8.69 11.76
N THR A 119 16.62 9.32 11.53
CA THR A 119 15.35 8.63 11.73
C THR A 119 14.82 7.83 10.55
N TYR A 120 15.16 8.20 9.31
CA TYR A 120 14.73 7.45 8.13
C TYR A 120 15.52 6.15 7.92
N ILE A 121 16.85 6.21 8.07
CA ILE A 121 17.72 5.02 8.06
C ILE A 121 17.40 4.13 9.25
N VAL A 122 17.22 4.70 10.45
CA VAL A 122 16.83 3.93 11.64
C VAL A 122 15.45 3.29 11.44
N THR A 123 14.47 3.99 10.86
CA THR A 123 13.14 3.40 10.55
C THR A 123 13.25 2.24 9.57
N ALA A 124 14.00 2.41 8.47
CA ALA A 124 14.26 1.35 7.51
C ALA A 124 14.97 0.14 8.17
N MET A 125 15.99 0.38 8.99
CA MET A 125 16.69 -0.66 9.76
C MET A 125 15.76 -1.35 10.76
N LEU A 126 14.88 -0.62 11.43
CA LEU A 126 13.90 -1.18 12.36
C LEU A 126 12.93 -2.10 11.63
N PHE A 127 12.45 -1.75 10.43
CA PHE A 127 11.60 -2.63 9.62
C PHE A 127 12.34 -3.88 9.12
N VAL A 128 13.60 -3.73 8.68
CA VAL A 128 14.47 -4.86 8.30
C VAL A 128 14.68 -5.81 9.48
N ILE A 129 15.03 -5.29 10.66
CA ILE A 129 15.25 -6.10 11.88
C ILE A 129 13.93 -6.70 12.36
N ALA A 130 12.82 -5.96 12.27
CA ALA A 130 11.49 -6.44 12.61
C ALA A 130 11.14 -7.71 11.82
N ILE A 131 11.29 -7.66 10.50
CA ILE A 131 11.00 -8.80 9.62
C ILE A 131 11.99 -9.95 9.85
N LYS A 132 13.28 -9.66 10.08
CA LYS A 132 14.26 -10.68 10.47
C LYS A 132 13.88 -11.43 11.75
N ARG A 133 13.30 -10.72 12.73
CA ARG A 133 12.83 -11.32 14.00
C ARG A 133 11.52 -12.07 13.85
N LEU A 134 10.65 -11.69 12.92
CA LEU A 134 9.40 -12.39 12.60
C LEU A 134 9.61 -13.80 12.01
N ARG A 135 10.84 -14.16 11.65
CA ARG A 135 11.18 -15.49 11.11
C ARG A 135 11.17 -16.61 12.15
N THR A 136 11.21 -16.28 13.44
CA THR A 136 11.19 -17.29 14.51
C THR A 136 10.04 -17.04 15.47
N VAL A 137 9.45 -18.13 15.98
CA VAL A 137 8.31 -18.04 16.91
C VAL A 137 8.69 -17.24 18.16
N GLY A 138 9.91 -17.43 18.69
CA GLY A 138 10.42 -16.69 19.84
C GLY A 138 10.76 -15.21 19.54
N GLY A 139 11.11 -14.88 18.29
CA GLY A 139 11.44 -13.51 17.87
C GLY A 139 10.24 -12.67 17.43
N ALA A 140 9.12 -13.31 17.08
CA ALA A 140 7.99 -12.67 16.42
C ALA A 140 7.43 -11.44 17.16
N ARG A 141 7.34 -11.51 18.49
CA ARG A 141 6.86 -10.39 19.32
C ARG A 141 7.77 -9.17 19.22
N THR A 142 9.07 -9.37 19.45
CA THR A 142 10.03 -8.27 19.39
C THR A 142 10.14 -7.73 17.98
N GLY A 143 9.98 -8.59 16.97
CA GLY A 143 9.85 -8.15 15.58
C GLY A 143 8.69 -7.17 15.40
N ASN A 144 7.47 -7.54 15.81
CA ASN A 144 6.31 -6.66 15.72
C ASN A 144 6.50 -5.33 16.48
N ARG A 145 7.07 -5.38 17.69
CA ARG A 145 7.35 -4.16 18.47
C ARG A 145 8.35 -3.24 17.78
N LEU A 146 9.41 -3.78 17.19
CA LEU A 146 10.37 -2.98 16.42
C LEU A 146 9.70 -2.31 15.21
N ALA A 147 8.76 -2.99 14.55
CA ALA A 147 7.96 -2.40 13.48
C ALA A 147 7.02 -1.29 14.01
N MET A 148 6.36 -1.47 15.16
CA MET A 148 5.55 -0.41 15.79
C MET A 148 6.40 0.82 16.13
N VAL A 149 7.59 0.62 16.70
CA VAL A 149 8.52 1.71 16.99
C VAL A 149 8.96 2.39 15.69
N GLY A 150 9.34 1.63 14.66
CA GLY A 150 9.69 2.18 13.35
C GLY A 150 8.56 3.03 12.75
N MET A 151 7.31 2.56 12.84
CA MET A 151 6.15 3.32 12.38
C MET A 151 5.94 4.61 13.17
N ALA A 152 5.94 4.53 14.51
CA ALA A 152 5.75 5.71 15.37
C ALA A 152 6.81 6.78 15.09
N VAL A 153 8.05 6.34 14.89
CA VAL A 153 9.18 7.18 14.52
C VAL A 153 8.95 7.87 13.16
N ALA A 154 8.52 7.12 12.14
CA ALA A 154 8.19 7.69 10.83
C ALA A 154 7.08 8.75 10.92
N LEU A 155 6.03 8.48 11.70
CA LEU A 155 4.91 9.40 11.92
C LEU A 155 5.35 10.68 12.64
N ILE A 156 6.19 10.59 13.67
CA ILE A 156 6.70 11.77 14.37
C ILE A 156 7.50 12.66 13.41
N VAL A 157 8.38 12.05 12.62
CA VAL A 157 9.23 12.79 11.68
C VAL A 157 8.39 13.50 10.63
N ILE A 158 7.38 12.84 10.06
CA ILE A 158 6.55 13.48 9.05
C ILE A 158 5.64 14.56 9.64
N LEU A 159 5.11 14.37 10.85
CA LEU A 159 4.33 15.41 11.52
C LEU A 159 5.17 16.66 11.81
N GLN A 160 6.45 16.48 12.15
CA GLN A 160 7.38 17.60 12.32
C GLN A 160 7.66 18.33 11.01
N GLN A 161 7.75 17.60 9.88
CA GLN A 161 7.98 18.19 8.57
C GLN A 161 6.73 18.85 7.97
N ALA A 162 5.56 18.24 8.17
CA ALA A 162 4.26 18.72 7.72
C ALA A 162 3.89 20.08 8.33
N GLY A 163 4.33 20.35 9.56
CA GLY A 163 3.87 21.51 10.32
C GLY A 163 2.43 21.34 10.81
N PHE A 164 1.90 22.36 11.49
CA PHE A 164 0.61 22.30 12.18
C PHE A 164 -0.51 23.08 11.50
N ASP A 165 -0.34 23.53 10.25
CA ASP A 165 -1.32 24.44 9.62
C ASP A 165 -2.63 23.69 9.27
N ASN A 166 -2.49 22.47 8.74
CA ASN A 166 -3.60 21.59 8.35
C ASN A 166 -3.84 20.45 9.35
N TRP A 167 -3.54 20.67 10.63
CA TRP A 167 -3.64 19.64 11.66
C TRP A 167 -5.03 18.99 11.76
N TYR A 168 -6.08 19.74 11.42
CA TYR A 168 -7.48 19.28 11.39
C TYR A 168 -7.78 18.27 10.26
N LEU A 169 -6.98 18.24 9.19
CA LEU A 169 -7.06 17.22 8.14
C LEU A 169 -6.30 15.94 8.52
N ILE A 170 -5.43 16.02 9.52
CA ILE A 170 -4.50 14.93 9.90
C ILE A 170 -5.00 14.23 11.17
N PHE A 171 -5.13 14.94 12.29
CA PHE A 171 -5.35 14.33 13.60
C PHE A 171 -6.75 13.72 13.78
N PRO A 172 -7.86 14.37 13.38
CA PRO A 172 -9.19 13.77 13.51
C PRO A 172 -9.39 12.46 12.73
N PRO A 173 -9.10 12.37 11.41
CA PRO A 173 -9.22 11.10 10.69
C PRO A 173 -8.23 10.05 11.19
N MET A 174 -7.03 10.44 11.65
CA MET A 174 -6.09 9.52 12.28
C MET A 174 -6.57 9.02 13.64
N ALA A 175 -7.19 9.85 14.47
CA ALA A 175 -7.78 9.40 15.73
C ALA A 175 -8.94 8.43 15.46
N LEU A 176 -9.83 8.78 14.52
CA LEU A 176 -10.98 7.96 14.15
C LEU A 176 -10.55 6.61 13.55
N GLY A 177 -9.62 6.61 12.59
CA GLY A 177 -9.06 5.41 11.99
C GLY A 177 -8.35 4.52 13.02
N ALA A 178 -7.65 5.11 13.98
CA ALA A 178 -6.97 4.36 15.03
C ALA A 178 -7.99 3.67 15.96
N VAL A 179 -9.03 4.38 16.38
CA VAL A 179 -10.10 3.82 17.21
C VAL A 179 -10.81 2.68 16.47
N ILE A 180 -11.27 2.92 15.23
CA ILE A 180 -11.99 1.92 14.44
C ILE A 180 -11.10 0.71 14.17
N GLY A 181 -9.87 0.93 13.69
CA GLY A 181 -8.91 -0.14 13.40
C GLY A 181 -8.62 -0.99 14.63
N ALA A 182 -8.33 -0.36 15.78
CA ALA A 182 -8.02 -1.07 17.01
C ALA A 182 -9.23 -1.80 17.59
N VAL A 183 -10.45 -1.25 17.48
CA VAL A 183 -11.67 -1.90 17.95
C VAL A 183 -12.06 -3.07 17.04
N ALA A 184 -12.05 -2.87 15.73
CA ALA A 184 -12.34 -3.93 14.76
C ALA A 184 -11.36 -5.09 14.91
N ALA A 185 -10.06 -4.79 14.93
CA ALA A 185 -9.02 -5.79 15.18
C ALA A 185 -9.24 -6.49 16.53
N ARG A 186 -9.66 -5.77 17.59
CA ARG A 186 -9.91 -6.33 18.93
C ARG A 186 -11.20 -7.13 19.11
N ARG A 187 -12.15 -7.05 18.17
CA ARG A 187 -13.41 -7.78 18.27
C ARG A 187 -13.48 -9.03 17.39
N VAL A 188 -12.65 -9.12 16.35
CA VAL A 188 -12.67 -10.27 15.43
C VAL A 188 -11.98 -11.51 16.02
N ARG A 189 -12.61 -12.68 15.84
CA ARG A 189 -12.10 -13.98 16.31
C ARG A 189 -10.81 -14.37 15.59
N MET A 190 -9.95 -15.14 16.23
CA MET A 190 -8.66 -15.56 15.64
C MET A 190 -8.82 -16.45 14.39
N THR A 191 -9.94 -17.18 14.26
CA THR A 191 -10.28 -17.94 13.04
C THR A 191 -10.62 -17.04 11.85
N ALA A 192 -10.94 -15.77 12.13
CA ALA A 192 -11.35 -14.76 11.16
C ALA A 192 -10.23 -13.74 10.88
N MET A 193 -8.97 -14.10 11.16
CA MET A 193 -7.82 -13.21 10.93
C MET A 193 -7.54 -12.95 9.44
N PRO A 194 -7.62 -13.93 8.52
CA PRO A 194 -7.30 -13.68 7.10
C PRO A 194 -8.13 -12.56 6.46
N GLN A 195 -9.43 -12.48 6.74
CA GLN A 195 -10.28 -11.39 6.24
C GLN A 195 -9.95 -10.03 6.85
N MET A 196 -9.51 -10.00 8.11
CA MET A 196 -9.06 -8.74 8.73
C MET A 196 -7.78 -8.23 8.08
N VAL A 197 -6.87 -9.14 7.74
CA VAL A 197 -5.67 -8.79 6.97
C VAL A 197 -6.07 -8.29 5.58
N ALA A 198 -7.03 -8.94 4.91
CA ALA A 198 -7.55 -8.50 3.61
C ALA A 198 -8.11 -7.07 3.66
N VAL A 199 -9.03 -6.79 4.59
CA VAL A 199 -9.66 -5.46 4.66
C VAL A 199 -8.65 -4.36 4.98
N PHE A 200 -7.74 -4.60 5.94
CA PHE A 200 -6.71 -3.61 6.29
C PHE A 200 -5.71 -3.40 5.15
N ASN A 201 -5.26 -4.47 4.48
CA ASN A 201 -4.43 -4.36 3.28
C ASN A 201 -5.12 -3.53 2.19
N GLY A 202 -6.40 -3.78 1.97
CA GLY A 202 -7.23 -2.98 1.08
C GLY A 202 -7.17 -1.50 1.43
N MET A 203 -7.40 -1.12 2.69
CA MET A 203 -7.38 0.29 3.10
C MET A 203 -6.05 0.98 2.77
N GLY A 204 -4.90 0.31 2.97
CA GLY A 204 -3.60 0.89 2.61
C GLY A 204 -3.45 1.09 1.10
N ALA A 205 -3.94 0.14 0.29
CA ALA A 205 -4.00 0.26 -1.17
C ALA A 205 -4.86 1.45 -1.63
N GLY A 206 -6.00 1.63 -0.97
CA GLY A 206 -6.92 2.74 -1.22
C GLY A 206 -6.28 4.09 -0.89
N ALA A 207 -5.54 4.17 0.22
CA ALA A 207 -4.76 5.37 0.55
C ALA A 207 -3.72 5.70 -0.54
N ALA A 208 -2.97 4.71 -1.03
CA ALA A 208 -2.02 4.92 -2.14
C ALA A 208 -2.71 5.43 -3.42
N ALA A 209 -3.86 4.84 -3.78
CA ALA A 209 -4.63 5.26 -4.95
C ALA A 209 -5.19 6.68 -4.83
N LEU A 210 -5.63 7.07 -3.62
CA LEU A 210 -6.11 8.42 -3.33
C LEU A 210 -4.98 9.45 -3.36
N ILE A 211 -3.81 9.13 -2.78
CA ILE A 211 -2.61 9.99 -2.86
C ILE A 211 -2.24 10.23 -4.33
N ALA A 212 -2.18 9.17 -5.14
CA ALA A 212 -1.89 9.29 -6.56
C ALA A 212 -2.94 10.12 -7.32
N ALA A 213 -4.22 10.02 -6.94
CA ALA A 213 -5.27 10.84 -7.54
C ALA A 213 -5.15 12.32 -7.18
N ASP A 214 -4.76 12.64 -5.95
CA ASP A 214 -4.49 14.01 -5.51
C ASP A 214 -3.31 14.62 -6.28
N ASP A 215 -2.19 13.90 -6.33
CA ASP A 215 -0.97 14.35 -7.01
C ASP A 215 -1.22 14.58 -8.50
N PHE A 216 -1.93 13.67 -9.17
CA PHE A 216 -2.29 13.85 -10.58
C PHE A 216 -3.12 15.11 -10.79
N ARG A 217 -4.22 15.26 -10.03
CA ARG A 217 -5.15 16.38 -10.15
C ARG A 217 -4.43 17.71 -9.91
N ARG A 218 -3.59 17.77 -8.89
CA ARG A 218 -2.83 18.96 -8.54
C ARG A 218 -1.84 19.34 -9.65
N LEU A 219 -1.01 18.40 -10.11
CA LEU A 219 -0.04 18.67 -11.18
C LEU A 219 -0.72 19.04 -12.50
N ASP A 220 -1.82 18.38 -12.85
CA ASP A 220 -2.62 18.73 -14.04
C ASP A 220 -3.15 20.17 -13.95
N SER A 221 -3.59 20.60 -12.76
CA SER A 221 -4.05 21.97 -12.51
C SER A 221 -2.95 23.03 -12.57
N LEU A 222 -1.69 22.63 -12.37
CA LEU A 222 -0.51 23.50 -12.46
C LEU A 222 0.02 23.67 -13.90
N GLY A 223 -0.67 23.11 -14.90
CA GLY A 223 -0.31 23.27 -16.32
C GLY A 223 0.26 22.01 -16.97
N GLY A 224 0.23 20.88 -16.28
CA GLY A 224 0.54 19.57 -16.84
C GLY A 224 1.37 18.68 -15.91
N VAL A 225 1.27 17.38 -16.14
CA VAL A 225 1.97 16.36 -15.37
C VAL A 225 3.27 15.97 -16.08
N PRO A 226 4.46 16.18 -15.48
CA PRO A 226 5.72 15.78 -16.09
C PRO A 226 5.76 14.26 -16.33
N ARG A 227 6.48 13.80 -17.37
CA ARG A 227 6.41 12.41 -17.83
C ARG A 227 6.82 11.38 -16.77
N ILE A 228 7.87 11.67 -15.99
CA ILE A 228 8.37 10.74 -14.96
C ILE A 228 7.37 10.65 -13.80
N ASP A 229 6.87 11.79 -13.33
CA ASP A 229 5.83 11.86 -12.31
C ASP A 229 4.55 11.16 -12.79
N ALA A 230 4.11 11.40 -14.04
CA ALA A 230 2.92 10.78 -14.63
C ALA A 230 3.00 9.25 -14.62
N VAL A 231 4.12 8.66 -15.07
CA VAL A 231 4.29 7.19 -15.06
C VAL A 231 4.21 6.65 -13.63
N THR A 232 4.88 7.31 -12.69
CA THR A 232 4.95 6.88 -11.29
C THR A 232 3.58 6.97 -10.60
N ILE A 233 2.87 8.09 -10.79
CA ILE A 233 1.52 8.33 -10.28
C ILE A 233 0.53 7.32 -10.86
N LEU A 234 0.56 7.09 -12.18
CA LEU A 234 -0.34 6.13 -12.84
C LEU A 234 -0.13 4.70 -12.33
N LEU A 235 1.13 4.27 -12.14
CA LEU A 235 1.43 2.95 -11.57
C LEU A 235 0.96 2.83 -10.12
N SER A 236 1.19 3.84 -9.28
CA SER A 236 0.69 3.84 -7.89
C SER A 236 -0.84 3.77 -7.84
N CYS A 237 -1.52 4.58 -8.65
CA CYS A 237 -2.98 4.57 -8.76
C CYS A 237 -3.53 3.22 -9.22
N MET A 238 -2.98 2.66 -10.30
CA MET A 238 -3.42 1.39 -10.87
C MET A 238 -3.29 0.25 -9.86
N ILE A 239 -2.10 0.10 -9.27
CA ILE A 239 -1.81 -1.00 -8.33
C ILE A 239 -2.62 -0.81 -7.04
N GLY A 240 -2.73 0.42 -6.53
CA GLY A 240 -3.53 0.77 -5.36
C GLY A 240 -5.02 0.50 -5.55
N ALA A 241 -5.59 0.88 -6.69
CA ALA A 241 -7.01 0.70 -6.99
C ALA A 241 -7.38 -0.79 -7.16
N ILE A 242 -6.56 -1.54 -7.91
CA ILE A 242 -6.70 -3.00 -8.07
C ILE A 242 -6.58 -3.67 -6.69
N GLY A 243 -5.57 -3.27 -5.91
CA GLY A 243 -5.30 -3.79 -4.57
C GLY A 243 -6.46 -3.55 -3.59
N PHE A 244 -7.01 -2.34 -3.57
CA PHE A 244 -8.13 -1.96 -2.72
C PHE A 244 -9.37 -2.79 -3.06
N ALA A 245 -9.81 -2.72 -4.32
CA ALA A 245 -11.06 -3.32 -4.74
C ALA A 245 -11.00 -4.86 -4.74
N GLY A 246 -9.85 -5.44 -5.13
CA GLY A 246 -9.60 -6.88 -4.99
C GLY A 246 -9.62 -7.35 -3.54
N SER A 247 -9.04 -6.56 -2.61
CA SER A 247 -9.03 -6.90 -1.18
C SER A 247 -10.43 -6.87 -0.56
N MET A 248 -11.32 -5.97 -1.02
CA MET A 248 -12.72 -5.95 -0.58
C MET A 248 -13.49 -7.20 -1.03
N VAL A 249 -13.23 -7.71 -2.24
CA VAL A 249 -13.81 -8.98 -2.70
C VAL A 249 -13.25 -10.16 -1.90
N ALA A 250 -11.94 -10.18 -1.61
CA ALA A 250 -11.34 -11.22 -0.78
C ALA A 250 -11.93 -11.23 0.64
N PHE A 251 -12.10 -10.05 1.25
CA PHE A 251 -12.81 -9.89 2.52
C PHE A 251 -14.24 -10.42 2.43
N GLY A 252 -15.01 -10.00 1.42
CA GLY A 252 -16.40 -10.40 1.24
C GLY A 252 -16.57 -11.92 1.11
N LYS A 253 -15.65 -12.58 0.40
CA LYS A 253 -15.65 -14.05 0.26
C LYS A 253 -15.36 -14.78 1.57
N LEU A 254 -14.39 -14.31 2.34
CA LEU A 254 -14.03 -14.89 3.64
C LEU A 254 -15.01 -14.55 4.76
N GLN A 255 -15.82 -13.51 4.58
CA GLN A 255 -16.96 -13.20 5.43
C GLN A 255 -18.27 -13.84 4.96
N GLU A 256 -18.21 -14.66 3.90
CA GLU A 256 -19.38 -15.31 3.32
C GLU A 256 -20.47 -14.32 2.86
N LEU A 257 -20.12 -13.04 2.72
CA LEU A 257 -20.96 -11.99 2.11
C LEU A 257 -21.01 -12.15 0.58
N ILE A 258 -19.94 -12.73 0.03
CA ILE A 258 -19.83 -13.16 -1.37
C ILE A 258 -19.60 -14.68 -1.33
N SER A 259 -20.13 -15.41 -2.31
CA SER A 259 -19.90 -16.85 -2.40
C SER A 259 -18.40 -17.17 -2.41
N GLY A 260 -17.99 -18.12 -1.56
CA GLY A 260 -16.64 -18.67 -1.55
C GLY A 260 -16.32 -19.55 -2.77
N ARG A 261 -17.30 -19.88 -3.61
CA ARG A 261 -17.04 -20.61 -4.87
C ARG A 261 -16.44 -19.66 -5.92
N PRO A 262 -15.57 -20.17 -6.83
CA PRO A 262 -15.16 -19.42 -8.02
C PRO A 262 -16.36 -18.84 -8.78
N LEU A 263 -16.40 -17.53 -8.96
CA LEU A 263 -17.39 -16.82 -9.76
C LEU A 263 -16.74 -16.44 -11.09
N VAL A 264 -17.17 -17.12 -12.16
CA VAL A 264 -16.66 -16.92 -13.53
C VAL A 264 -17.78 -16.43 -14.43
N TYR A 265 -17.42 -15.73 -15.51
CA TYR A 265 -18.37 -15.23 -16.50
C TYR A 265 -17.87 -15.48 -17.93
N PRO A 266 -18.75 -15.50 -18.94
CA PRO A 266 -18.34 -15.74 -20.33
C PRO A 266 -17.29 -14.74 -20.79
N LEU A 267 -16.28 -15.21 -21.54
CA LEU A 267 -15.20 -14.37 -22.08
C LEU A 267 -14.36 -13.63 -21.01
N GLN A 268 -14.32 -14.12 -19.78
CA GLN A 268 -13.59 -13.45 -18.69
C GLN A 268 -12.11 -13.17 -18.99
N LYS A 269 -11.36 -14.12 -19.58
CA LYS A 269 -9.94 -13.89 -19.93
C LYS A 269 -9.77 -12.74 -20.93
N PRO A 270 -10.41 -12.76 -22.12
CA PRO A 270 -10.25 -11.67 -23.08
C PRO A 270 -10.83 -10.35 -22.57
N ILE A 271 -11.92 -10.35 -21.79
CA ILE A 271 -12.48 -9.12 -21.19
C ILE A 271 -11.48 -8.51 -20.20
N ASN A 272 -10.94 -9.29 -19.27
CA ASN A 272 -9.93 -8.81 -18.32
C ASN A 272 -8.69 -8.30 -19.04
N ALA A 273 -8.23 -9.00 -20.08
CA ALA A 273 -7.08 -8.59 -20.89
C ALA A 273 -7.36 -7.28 -21.65
N ALA A 274 -8.57 -7.10 -22.21
CA ALA A 274 -8.97 -5.88 -22.90
C ALA A 274 -9.05 -4.68 -21.94
N ILE A 275 -9.57 -4.88 -20.73
CA ILE A 275 -9.58 -3.83 -19.69
C ILE A 275 -8.14 -3.44 -19.34
N LEU A 276 -7.26 -4.41 -19.09
CA LEU A 276 -5.84 -4.13 -18.79
C LEU A 276 -5.15 -3.40 -19.94
N ALA A 277 -5.37 -3.83 -21.19
CA ALA A 277 -4.82 -3.15 -22.36
C ALA A 277 -5.34 -1.70 -22.47
N THR A 278 -6.62 -1.48 -22.18
CA THR A 278 -7.22 -0.14 -22.17
C THR A 278 -6.61 0.75 -21.09
N ILE A 279 -6.38 0.22 -19.88
CA ILE A 279 -5.68 0.94 -18.81
C ILE A 279 -4.27 1.35 -19.27
N ILE A 280 -3.51 0.43 -19.88
CA ILE A 280 -2.17 0.73 -20.41
C ILE A 280 -2.21 1.81 -21.49
N VAL A 281 -3.14 1.71 -22.44
CA VAL A 281 -3.31 2.69 -23.52
C VAL A 281 -3.67 4.07 -22.96
N LEU A 282 -4.61 4.15 -22.01
CA LEU A 282 -4.94 5.39 -21.33
C LEU A 282 -3.72 5.99 -20.63
N GLY A 283 -2.93 5.16 -19.93
CA GLY A 283 -1.70 5.61 -19.29
C GLY A 283 -0.68 6.19 -20.27
N VAL A 284 -0.47 5.52 -21.41
CA VAL A 284 0.42 6.03 -22.48
C VAL A 284 -0.08 7.36 -23.04
N ILE A 285 -1.40 7.49 -23.26
CA ILE A 285 -1.99 8.75 -23.76
C ILE A 285 -1.81 9.88 -22.74
N ILE A 286 -2.05 9.62 -21.45
CA ILE A 286 -1.87 10.60 -20.38
C ILE A 286 -0.42 11.10 -20.32
N VAL A 287 0.56 10.18 -20.37
CA VAL A 287 1.99 10.53 -20.38
C VAL A 287 2.38 11.30 -21.63
N ALA A 288 1.85 10.93 -22.79
CA ALA A 288 2.14 11.59 -24.06
C ALA A 288 1.55 13.02 -24.12
N LYS A 289 0.33 13.20 -23.60
CA LYS A 289 -0.33 14.52 -23.50
C LYS A 289 0.25 15.40 -22.41
N GLY A 290 0.85 14.81 -21.37
CA GLY A 290 1.34 15.53 -20.20
C GLY A 290 0.21 16.00 -19.29
N GLY A 291 -0.86 15.22 -19.16
CA GLY A 291 -2.03 15.59 -18.35
C GLY A 291 -3.36 15.07 -18.90
N GLY A 292 -4.46 15.51 -18.29
CA GLY A 292 -5.82 15.17 -18.69
C GLY A 292 -6.59 14.41 -17.63
N ILE A 293 -7.16 15.14 -16.67
CA ILE A 293 -7.95 14.60 -15.56
C ILE A 293 -9.06 13.62 -15.98
N GLU A 294 -9.76 13.86 -17.09
CA GLU A 294 -10.82 12.96 -17.58
C GLU A 294 -10.29 11.58 -17.96
N LEU A 295 -9.12 11.53 -18.61
CA LEU A 295 -8.45 10.28 -18.96
C LEU A 295 -7.95 9.56 -17.70
N PHE A 296 -7.46 10.31 -16.72
CA PHE A 296 -7.04 9.77 -15.43
C PHE A 296 -8.22 9.18 -14.65
N ILE A 297 -9.38 9.82 -14.63
CA ILE A 297 -10.58 9.28 -13.99
C ILE A 297 -10.99 7.96 -14.66
N ALA A 298 -11.01 7.90 -16.00
CA ALA A 298 -11.28 6.66 -16.73
C ALA A 298 -10.26 5.55 -16.40
N PHE A 299 -8.97 5.90 -16.35
CA PHE A 299 -7.88 5.01 -15.97
C PHE A 299 -8.06 4.45 -14.55
N ALA A 300 -8.35 5.31 -13.58
CA ALA A 300 -8.56 4.93 -12.19
C ALA A 300 -9.81 4.06 -12.02
N ALA A 301 -10.91 4.40 -12.69
CA ALA A 301 -12.15 3.63 -12.66
C ALA A 301 -11.97 2.22 -13.24
N LEU A 302 -11.30 2.08 -14.39
CA LEU A 302 -11.00 0.78 -14.97
C LEU A 302 -10.06 -0.04 -14.09
N SER A 303 -9.06 0.59 -13.46
CA SER A 303 -8.17 -0.07 -12.51
C SER A 303 -8.93 -0.59 -11.28
N PHE A 304 -9.86 0.22 -10.75
CA PHE A 304 -10.74 -0.19 -9.66
C PHE A 304 -11.63 -1.38 -10.08
N ILE A 305 -12.22 -1.35 -11.28
CA ILE A 305 -13.07 -2.44 -11.81
C ILE A 305 -12.25 -3.73 -12.03
N LEU A 306 -11.00 -3.62 -12.47
CA LEU A 306 -10.16 -4.79 -12.71
C LEU A 306 -9.86 -5.57 -11.41
N GLY A 307 -9.81 -4.90 -10.25
CA GLY A 307 -9.59 -5.53 -8.95
C GLY A 307 -10.60 -6.66 -8.63
N PRO A 308 -11.91 -6.38 -8.60
CA PRO A 308 -12.93 -7.40 -8.42
C PRO A 308 -12.88 -8.49 -9.48
N LEU A 309 -12.74 -8.12 -10.76
CA LEU A 309 -12.69 -9.08 -11.88
C LEU A 309 -11.48 -10.02 -11.81
N PHE A 310 -10.40 -9.60 -11.14
CA PHE A 310 -9.22 -10.40 -10.86
C PHE A 310 -9.44 -11.40 -9.71
N VAL A 311 -10.22 -11.04 -8.67
CA VAL A 311 -10.39 -11.86 -7.45
C VAL A 311 -11.65 -12.75 -7.47
N LEU A 312 -12.70 -12.36 -8.18
CA LEU A 312 -13.94 -13.13 -8.35
C LEU A 312 -13.76 -14.59 -8.83
N PRO A 313 -12.86 -14.94 -9.77
CA PRO A 313 -12.68 -16.33 -10.20
C PRO A 313 -11.95 -17.20 -9.18
N ILE A 314 -11.38 -16.64 -8.12
CA ILE A 314 -10.54 -17.40 -7.19
C ILE A 314 -11.40 -18.00 -6.07
N GLY A 315 -11.17 -19.25 -5.70
CA GLY A 315 -11.93 -19.93 -4.65
C GLY A 315 -11.59 -19.44 -3.23
N GLY A 316 -12.53 -19.55 -2.31
CA GLY A 316 -12.39 -19.18 -0.89
C GLY A 316 -11.22 -19.88 -0.20
N ALA A 317 -10.99 -21.16 -0.54
CA ALA A 317 -9.87 -21.95 -0.02
C ALA A 317 -8.49 -21.40 -0.45
N ASP A 318 -8.42 -20.69 -1.58
CA ASP A 318 -7.19 -20.10 -2.11
C ASP A 318 -7.01 -18.63 -1.71
N MET A 319 -8.01 -18.02 -1.05
CA MET A 319 -7.99 -16.61 -0.66
C MET A 319 -6.75 -16.21 0.17
N PRO A 320 -6.20 -17.03 1.09
CA PRO A 320 -4.98 -16.66 1.79
C PRO A 320 -3.80 -16.34 0.85
N VAL A 321 -3.65 -17.08 -0.25
CA VAL A 321 -2.61 -16.79 -1.26
C VAL A 321 -2.93 -15.51 -2.03
N VAL A 322 -4.19 -15.27 -2.36
CA VAL A 322 -4.63 -14.03 -3.02
C VAL A 322 -4.37 -12.82 -2.14
N ILE A 323 -4.66 -12.91 -0.84
CA ILE A 323 -4.39 -11.83 0.12
C ILE A 323 -2.90 -11.55 0.21
N SER A 324 -2.05 -12.59 0.23
CA SER A 324 -0.59 -12.44 0.17
C SER A 324 -0.14 -11.74 -1.11
N LEU A 325 -0.74 -12.09 -2.26
CA LEU A 325 -0.42 -11.48 -3.54
C LEU A 325 -0.86 -10.01 -3.59
N LEU A 326 -2.06 -9.71 -3.10
CA LEU A 326 -2.55 -8.34 -2.99
C LEU A 326 -1.68 -7.53 -2.01
N ASN A 327 -1.18 -8.12 -0.92
CA ASN A 327 -0.22 -7.49 -0.01
C ASN A 327 1.15 -7.21 -0.68
N SER A 328 1.53 -8.03 -1.66
CA SER A 328 2.70 -7.73 -2.49
C SER A 328 2.45 -6.51 -3.39
N PHE A 329 1.28 -6.43 -4.00
CA PHE A 329 0.90 -5.31 -4.87
C PHE A 329 0.87 -4.00 -4.08
N THR A 330 0.25 -4.01 -2.90
CA THR A 330 0.18 -2.82 -2.04
C THR A 330 1.57 -2.37 -1.57
N GLY A 331 2.46 -3.29 -1.19
CA GLY A 331 3.86 -2.95 -0.91
C GLY A 331 4.55 -2.23 -2.08
N VAL A 332 4.41 -2.75 -3.30
CA VAL A 332 4.95 -2.09 -4.51
C VAL A 332 4.30 -0.72 -4.74
N ALA A 333 2.99 -0.59 -4.57
CA ALA A 333 2.29 0.69 -4.71
C ALA A 333 2.83 1.74 -3.71
N ALA A 334 3.05 1.36 -2.45
CA ALA A 334 3.61 2.24 -1.44
C ALA A 334 5.06 2.66 -1.76
N ALA A 335 5.86 1.76 -2.35
CA ALA A 335 7.21 2.10 -2.81
C ALA A 335 7.19 3.14 -3.92
N ILE A 336 6.28 2.97 -4.88
CA ILE A 336 6.06 3.89 -6.00
C ILE A 336 5.53 5.23 -5.48
N THR A 337 4.60 5.24 -4.52
CA THR A 337 4.20 6.48 -3.81
C THR A 337 5.41 7.14 -3.13
N GLY A 338 6.35 6.36 -2.62
CA GLY A 338 7.63 6.88 -2.13
C GLY A 338 8.44 7.63 -3.18
N PHE A 339 8.48 7.15 -4.43
CA PHE A 339 9.11 7.87 -5.54
C PHE A 339 8.39 9.18 -5.87
N VAL A 340 7.05 9.16 -5.86
CA VAL A 340 6.23 10.36 -6.11
C VAL A 340 6.48 11.45 -5.06
N LEU A 341 6.70 11.04 -3.81
CA LEU A 341 6.81 11.95 -2.66
C LEU A 341 8.26 12.20 -2.20
N ASP A 342 9.25 11.75 -2.96
CA ASP A 342 10.68 11.79 -2.59
C ASP A 342 10.93 11.28 -1.15
N ASN A 343 10.32 10.14 -0.81
CA ASN A 343 10.32 9.60 0.54
C ASN A 343 10.96 8.21 0.59
N GLN A 344 12.24 8.17 0.95
CA GLN A 344 13.03 6.94 1.02
C GLN A 344 12.49 5.90 2.01
N VAL A 345 11.78 6.31 3.06
CA VAL A 345 11.17 5.34 4.00
C VAL A 345 10.01 4.61 3.34
N LEU A 346 9.16 5.34 2.59
CA LEU A 346 8.09 4.74 1.78
C LEU A 346 8.67 3.79 0.73
N VAL A 347 9.74 4.21 0.03
CA VAL A 347 10.45 3.37 -0.95
C VAL A 347 10.95 2.08 -0.32
N VAL A 348 11.76 2.16 0.73
CA VAL A 348 12.39 0.99 1.34
C VAL A 348 11.35 0.07 1.96
N SER A 349 10.39 0.62 2.70
CA SER A 349 9.38 -0.18 3.39
C SER A 349 8.42 -0.84 2.40
N GLY A 350 7.98 -0.10 1.38
CA GLY A 350 7.13 -0.64 0.32
C GLY A 350 7.83 -1.73 -0.49
N ALA A 351 9.07 -1.50 -0.91
CA ALA A 351 9.87 -2.48 -1.66
C ALA A 351 10.08 -3.77 -0.85
N LEU A 352 10.37 -3.63 0.44
CA LEU A 352 10.57 -4.74 1.36
C LEU A 352 9.26 -5.53 1.53
N VAL A 353 8.12 -4.87 1.76
CA VAL A 353 6.81 -5.54 1.85
C VAL A 353 6.41 -6.18 0.53
N GLY A 354 6.63 -5.51 -0.61
CA GLY A 354 6.33 -6.03 -1.94
C GLY A 354 7.10 -7.30 -2.24
N ALA A 355 8.43 -7.27 -2.10
CA ALA A 355 9.27 -8.45 -2.27
C ALA A 355 8.87 -9.58 -1.30
N SER A 356 8.60 -9.22 -0.04
CA SER A 356 8.18 -10.18 0.99
C SER A 356 6.86 -10.85 0.66
N GLY A 357 5.88 -10.08 0.19
CA GLY A 357 4.56 -10.56 -0.21
C GLY A 357 4.65 -11.51 -1.40
N THR A 358 5.47 -11.20 -2.40
CA THR A 358 5.68 -12.10 -3.55
C THR A 358 6.26 -13.44 -3.12
N VAL A 359 7.33 -13.44 -2.31
CA VAL A 359 7.95 -14.67 -1.81
C VAL A 359 6.97 -15.45 -0.92
N LEU A 360 6.27 -14.77 -0.01
CA LEU A 360 5.28 -15.39 0.87
C LEU A 360 4.16 -16.04 0.06
N THR A 361 3.69 -15.39 -1.01
CA THR A 361 2.67 -15.93 -1.92
C THR A 361 3.11 -17.26 -2.52
N GLN A 362 4.37 -17.34 -2.98
CA GLN A 362 4.94 -18.57 -3.54
C GLN A 362 5.08 -19.67 -2.47
N LEU A 363 5.58 -19.32 -1.29
CA LEU A 363 5.74 -20.25 -0.18
C LEU A 363 4.38 -20.80 0.31
N MET A 364 3.36 -19.95 0.39
CA MET A 364 2.00 -20.36 0.75
C MET A 364 1.37 -21.26 -0.32
N SER A 365 1.49 -20.89 -1.60
CA SER A 365 1.04 -21.72 -2.73
C SER A 365 1.68 -23.12 -2.69
N LYS A 366 3.00 -23.18 -2.46
CA LYS A 366 3.74 -24.44 -2.30
C LYS A 366 3.29 -25.23 -1.07
N ALA A 367 3.11 -24.57 0.08
CA ALA A 367 2.67 -25.21 1.32
C ALA A 367 1.25 -25.79 1.21
N MET A 368 0.38 -25.19 0.40
CA MET A 368 -0.97 -25.70 0.10
C MET A 368 -1.00 -26.74 -1.03
N ASN A 369 0.15 -27.09 -1.60
CA ASN A 369 0.28 -28.01 -2.74
C ASN A 369 -0.59 -27.62 -3.96
N ARG A 370 -0.74 -26.31 -4.20
CA ARG A 370 -1.51 -25.77 -5.33
C ARG A 370 -0.71 -24.67 -6.01
N PRO A 371 -0.22 -24.85 -7.25
CA PRO A 371 0.66 -23.87 -7.89
C PRO A 371 -0.09 -22.57 -8.18
N LEU A 372 0.64 -21.45 -8.13
CA LEU A 372 0.08 -20.11 -8.26
C LEU A 372 -0.71 -19.92 -9.57
N THR A 373 -0.27 -20.55 -10.66
CA THR A 373 -0.97 -20.54 -11.95
C THR A 373 -2.37 -21.17 -11.84
N ASN A 374 -2.51 -22.27 -11.11
CA ASN A 374 -3.82 -22.92 -10.89
C ASN A 374 -4.71 -22.10 -9.96
N ILE A 375 -4.13 -21.40 -8.99
CA ILE A 375 -4.87 -20.50 -8.10
C ILE A 375 -5.40 -19.30 -8.88
N LEU A 376 -4.56 -18.67 -9.69
CA LEU A 376 -4.92 -17.45 -10.42
C LEU A 376 -5.73 -17.71 -11.69
N PHE A 377 -5.56 -18.86 -12.35
CA PHE A 377 -6.16 -19.12 -13.66
C PHE A 377 -6.95 -20.43 -13.77
N GLY A 378 -6.98 -21.26 -12.72
CA GLY A 378 -7.60 -22.60 -12.78
C GLY A 378 -9.11 -22.58 -13.04
N ALA A 379 -9.83 -21.58 -12.51
CA ALA A 379 -11.27 -21.45 -12.72
C ALA A 379 -11.64 -21.03 -14.16
N PHE A 380 -10.72 -20.43 -14.90
CA PHE A 380 -10.97 -19.94 -16.25
C PHE A 380 -10.87 -21.06 -17.32
N GLY A 381 -10.61 -22.31 -16.91
CA GLY A 381 -10.47 -23.48 -17.79
C GLY A 381 -11.63 -24.48 -17.70
N GLY A 382 -12.63 -24.24 -16.86
CA GLY A 382 -13.81 -25.10 -16.74
C GLY A 382 -14.80 -24.82 -17.88
N GLY A 383 -14.59 -25.44 -19.04
CA GLY A 383 -15.72 -25.70 -19.95
C GLY A 383 -16.77 -26.56 -19.24
N PRO A 384 -18.05 -26.53 -19.66
CA PRO A 384 -19.09 -27.32 -19.01
C PRO A 384 -18.63 -28.78 -18.98
N ALA A 385 -18.61 -29.37 -17.79
CA ALA A 385 -18.42 -30.81 -17.64
C ALA A 385 -19.50 -31.47 -18.49
N ALA A 386 -19.08 -32.18 -19.54
CA ALA A 386 -19.97 -33.01 -20.33
C ALA A 386 -20.63 -34.01 -19.36
N ALA A 387 -21.96 -33.92 -19.28
CA ALA A 387 -22.81 -34.86 -18.55
C ALA A 387 -22.83 -36.22 -19.24
#